data_AF-A0A523WAJ9-F1
#
_entry.id   AF-A0A523WAJ9-F1
#
_cell.length_a   1.000
_cell.length_b   1.000
_cell.length_c   1.000
_cell.angle_alpha   90.00
_cell.angle_beta   90.00
_cell.angle_gamma   90.00
#
_symmetry.space_group_name_H-M   'P 1'
#
loop_
_entity.id
_entity.type
_entity.pdbx_description
1 polymer ?
#
loop_
_entity_poly.entity_id
_entity_poly.type
_entity_poly.pdbx_seq_one_letter_code
_entity_poly.pdbx_strand_id
1 'polypeptide(L)'
;FFDFDILYLIPKLIPVFLLSTLGFASVGTILSAISVNTKTREVMLPILLFPVTVPVVISAVRSTANILHGGSLGEIASWLKLLIVFDTIFLVVSFLSFDFVVEE
;
A
#
# COMPACT_ATOMS: atom_id res chain seq x y z
N PHE A 1 1.63 3.33 32.98
CA PHE A 1 1.91 2.28 31.96
C PHE A 1 1.28 2.61 30.59
N PHE A 2 0.66 3.79 30.41
CA PHE A 2 0.10 4.26 29.12
C PHE A 2 0.34 5.77 28.92
N ASP A 3 1.53 6.29 29.27
CA ASP A 3 1.97 7.65 28.88
C ASP A 3 2.57 7.61 27.46
N PHE A 4 1.86 6.99 26.53
CA PHE A 4 2.17 7.25 25.12
C PHE A 4 1.49 8.58 24.81
N ASP A 5 2.29 9.63 24.65
CA ASP A 5 1.86 10.84 23.94
C ASP A 5 1.56 10.45 22.49
N ILE A 6 0.43 9.78 22.26
CA ILE A 6 -0.04 9.33 20.95
C ILE A 6 -0.06 10.53 20.01
N LEU A 7 -0.43 11.71 20.53
CA LEU A 7 -0.38 12.97 19.80
C LEU A 7 0.99 13.28 19.19
N TYR A 8 2.08 12.93 19.87
CA TYR A 8 3.45 13.15 19.37
C TYR A 8 3.86 12.13 18.29
N LEU A 9 3.21 10.96 18.26
CA LEU A 9 3.47 9.91 17.28
C LEU A 9 2.63 10.07 16.01
N ILE A 10 1.48 10.77 16.08
CA ILE A 10 0.59 11.03 14.92
C ILE A 10 1.36 11.56 13.71
N PRO A 11 2.23 12.59 13.81
CA PRO A 11 2.95 13.12 12.65
C PRO A 11 3.81 12.07 11.93
N LYS A 12 4.38 11.11 12.66
CA LYS A 12 5.21 10.04 12.09
C LYS A 12 4.37 8.94 11.42
N LEU A 13 3.13 8.76 11.86
CA LEU A 13 2.21 7.76 11.31
C LEU A 13 1.50 8.24 10.04
N ILE A 14 1.28 9.55 9.89
CA ILE A 14 0.66 10.14 8.68
C ILE A 14 1.27 9.63 7.37
N PRO A 15 2.61 9.67 7.14
CA PRO A 15 3.18 9.21 5.88
C PRO A 15 2.98 7.70 5.67
N VAL A 16 3.02 6.90 6.74
CA VAL A 16 2.77 5.45 6.65
C VAL A 16 1.34 5.19 6.18
N PHE A 17 0.36 5.88 6.77
CA PHE A 17 -1.04 5.74 6.38
C PHE A 17 -1.28 6.19 4.94
N LEU A 18 -0.81 7.39 4.57
CA LEU A 18 -1.03 7.93 3.22
C LEU A 18 -0.44 7.01 2.14
N LEU A 19 0.81 6.58 2.29
CA LEU A 19 1.45 5.69 1.32
C LEU A 19 0.76 4.32 1.29
N SER A 20 0.46 3.74 2.46
CA SER A 20 -0.20 2.43 2.50
C SER A 20 -1.59 2.45 1.84
N THR A 21 -2.36 3.53 2.06
CA THR A 21 -3.66 3.72 1.41
C THR A 21 -3.50 3.90 -0.09
N LEU A 22 -2.51 4.67 -0.54
CA LEU A 22 -2.27 4.94 -1.95
C LEU A 22 -1.82 3.67 -2.71
N GLY A 23 -0.89 2.90 -2.15
CA GLY A 23 -0.48 1.60 -2.68
C GLY A 23 -1.63 0.60 -2.75
N PHE A 24 -2.44 0.50 -1.69
CA PHE A 24 -3.61 -0.38 -1.69
C PHE A 24 -4.66 0.05 -2.71
N ALA A 25 -4.94 1.35 -2.80
CA ALA A 25 -5.92 1.90 -3.74
C ALA A 25 -5.50 1.66 -5.20
N SER A 26 -4.23 1.94 -5.55
CA SER A 26 -3.74 1.73 -6.93
C SER A 26 -3.84 0.27 -7.38
N VAL A 27 -3.43 -0.68 -6.54
CA VAL A 27 -3.60 -2.12 -6.79
C VAL A 27 -5.08 -2.48 -6.98
N GLY A 28 -5.94 -2.01 -6.07
CA GLY A 28 -7.39 -2.26 -6.13
C GLY A 28 -8.04 -1.69 -7.38
N THR A 29 -7.60 -0.51 -7.84
CA THR A 29 -8.10 0.14 -9.05
C THR A 29 -7.77 -0.68 -10.31
N ILE A 30 -6.51 -1.09 -10.50
CA ILE A 30 -6.12 -1.92 -11.65
C ILE A 30 -6.91 -3.22 -11.66
N LEU A 31 -6.92 -3.94 -10.52
CA LEU A 31 -7.55 -5.24 -10.46
C LEU A 31 -9.07 -5.14 -10.68
N SER A 32 -9.69 -4.06 -10.21
CA SER A 32 -11.11 -3.77 -10.49
C SER A 32 -11.34 -3.52 -11.97
N ALA A 33 -10.48 -2.74 -12.63
CA ALA A 33 -10.57 -2.46 -14.06
C ALA A 33 -10.43 -3.75 -14.89
N ILE A 34 -9.39 -4.56 -14.65
CA ILE A 34 -9.16 -5.84 -15.35
C ILE A 34 -10.31 -6.84 -15.10
N SER A 35 -10.90 -6.79 -13.90
CA SER A 35 -12.00 -7.68 -13.55
C SER A 35 -13.29 -7.40 -14.31
N VAL A 36 -13.48 -6.19 -14.87
CA VAL A 36 -14.67 -5.89 -15.68
C VAL A 36 -14.72 -6.77 -16.94
N ASN A 37 -13.56 -7.07 -17.53
CA ASN A 37 -13.45 -7.79 -18.80
C ASN A 37 -13.22 -9.32 -18.64
N THR A 38 -13.25 -9.87 -17.42
CA THR A 38 -12.98 -11.31 -17.18
C THR A 38 -14.15 -12.09 -16.55
N LYS A 39 -14.47 -13.28 -17.12
CA LYS A 39 -15.56 -14.16 -16.65
C LYS A 39 -15.33 -14.76 -15.24
N THR A 40 -14.11 -14.68 -14.71
CA THR A 40 -13.70 -15.26 -13.41
C THR A 40 -13.40 -14.19 -12.35
N ARG A 41 -13.99 -12.99 -12.52
CA ARG A 41 -13.83 -11.79 -11.68
C ARG A 41 -13.81 -12.07 -10.16
N GLU A 42 -14.74 -12.88 -9.66
CA GLU A 42 -14.92 -13.07 -8.22
C GLU A 42 -13.79 -13.88 -7.56
N VAL A 43 -13.06 -14.69 -8.33
CA VAL A 43 -11.97 -15.54 -7.81
C VAL A 43 -10.60 -14.95 -8.15
N MET A 44 -10.45 -14.28 -9.30
CA MET A 44 -9.20 -13.62 -9.70
C MET A 44 -8.83 -12.47 -8.77
N LEU A 45 -9.82 -11.66 -8.37
CA LEU A 45 -9.58 -10.44 -7.59
C LEU A 45 -8.94 -10.78 -6.23
N PRO A 46 -9.47 -11.71 -5.41
CA PRO A 46 -8.84 -12.08 -4.13
C PRO A 46 -7.51 -12.82 -4.30
N ILE A 47 -7.38 -13.70 -5.30
CA ILE A 47 -6.15 -14.48 -5.53
C ILE A 47 -4.97 -13.60 -5.91
N LEU A 48 -5.19 -12.52 -6.68
CA LEU A 48 -4.13 -11.60 -7.09
C LEU A 48 -3.94 -10.48 -6.07
N LEU A 49 -5.02 -9.93 -5.52
CA LEU A 49 -4.95 -8.81 -4.58
C LEU A 49 -4.24 -9.21 -3.29
N PHE A 50 -4.47 -10.42 -2.79
CA PHE A 50 -3.81 -10.90 -1.57
C PHE A 50 -2.27 -10.86 -1.66
N PRO A 51 -1.61 -11.59 -2.58
CA PRO A 51 -0.14 -11.61 -2.68
C PRO A 51 0.44 -10.25 -3.05
N VAL A 52 -0.25 -9.47 -3.90
CA VAL A 52 0.23 -8.14 -4.33
C VAL A 52 0.18 -7.13 -3.19
N THR A 53 -0.77 -7.26 -2.27
CA THR A 53 -0.92 -6.35 -1.13
C THR A 53 0.05 -6.67 0.02
N VAL A 54 0.60 -7.89 0.07
CA VAL A 54 1.53 -8.33 1.14
C VAL A 54 2.67 -7.33 1.41
N PRO A 55 3.40 -6.80 0.41
CA PRO A 55 4.48 -5.84 0.65
C PRO A 55 4.00 -4.55 1.32
N VAL A 56 2.83 -4.04 0.94
CA VAL A 56 2.21 -2.86 1.54
C VAL A 56 1.88 -3.13 3.00
N VAL A 57 1.21 -4.25 3.28
CA VAL A 57 0.81 -4.64 4.64
C VAL A 57 2.03 -4.85 5.54
N ILE A 58 3.05 -5.57 5.06
CA ILE A 58 4.27 -5.79 5.84
C ILE A 58 4.95 -4.45 6.15
N SER A 59 5.05 -3.56 5.17
CA SER A 59 5.71 -2.26 5.36
C SER A 59 4.92 -1.36 6.30
N ALA A 60 3.59 -1.37 6.23
CA ALA A 60 2.71 -0.64 7.14
C ALA A 60 2.85 -1.13 8.58
N VAL A 61 2.75 -2.45 8.80
CA VAL A 61 2.86 -3.08 10.12
C VAL A 61 4.25 -2.84 10.72
N ARG A 62 5.31 -3.03 9.93
CA ARG A 62 6.70 -2.82 10.39
C ARG A 62 6.98 -1.35 10.70
N SER A 63 6.53 -0.42 9.86
CA SER A 63 6.69 1.02 10.12
C SER A 63 5.97 1.44 11.38
N THR A 64 4.72 1.00 11.55
CA THR A 64 3.91 1.31 12.73
C THR A 64 4.52 0.73 14.01
N ALA A 65 4.95 -0.54 13.98
CA ALA A 65 5.61 -1.16 15.12
C ALA A 65 6.92 -0.43 15.51
N ASN A 66 7.73 -0.03 14.52
CA ASN A 66 8.94 0.74 14.78
C ASN A 66 8.64 2.13 15.36
N ILE A 67 7.60 2.82 14.88
CA ILE A 67 7.18 4.11 15.42
C ILE A 67 6.72 3.97 16.89
N LEU A 68 5.95 2.94 17.20
CA LEU A 68 5.42 2.70 18.55
C LEU A 68 6.50 2.25 19.55
N HIS A 69 7.51 1.50 19.11
CA HIS A 69 8.63 1.07 19.96
C HIS A 69 9.75 2.11 20.08
N GLY A 70 9.61 3.30 19.48
CA GLY A 70 10.68 4.30 19.47
C GLY A 70 11.91 3.86 18.67
N GLY A 71 11.72 3.01 17.66
CA GLY A 71 12.76 2.51 16.77
C GLY A 71 13.46 3.62 15.99
N SER A 72 14.57 3.26 15.34
CA SER A 72 15.41 4.25 14.65
C SER A 72 14.70 4.87 13.44
N LEU A 73 15.01 6.12 13.14
CA LEU A 73 14.53 6.78 11.92
C LEU A 73 15.00 6.04 10.65
N GLY A 74 16.15 5.37 10.70
CA GLY A 74 16.69 4.59 9.58
C GLY A 74 15.84 3.37 9.23
N GLU A 75 15.37 2.64 10.23
CA GLU A 75 14.48 1.48 10.02
C GLU A 75 13.14 1.92 9.44
N ILE A 76 12.53 2.98 10.01
CA ILE A 76 11.28 3.55 9.50
C ILE A 76 11.46 4.02 8.05
N ALA A 77 12.56 4.71 7.74
CA ALA A 77 12.86 5.18 6.39
C ALA A 77 13.03 4.03 5.39
N SER A 78 13.58 2.88 5.81
CA SER A 78 13.71 1.71 4.93
C SER A 78 12.35 1.16 4.51
N TRP A 79 11.41 1.05 5.45
CA TRP A 79 10.05 0.58 5.15
C TRP A 79 9.24 1.60 4.35
N LEU A 80 9.41 2.89 4.63
CA LEU A 80 8.81 3.96 3.83
C LEU A 80 9.35 3.98 2.39
N LYS A 81 10.64 3.74 2.19
CA LYS A 81 11.21 3.61 0.83
C LYS A 81 10.58 2.45 0.06
N LEU A 82 10.34 1.32 0.72
CA LEU A 82 9.66 0.18 0.10
C LEU A 82 8.25 0.58 -0.34
N LEU A 83 7.47 1.24 0.53
CA LEU A 83 6.15 1.77 0.18
C LEU A 83 6.22 2.73 -1.02
N ILE A 84 7.13 3.71 -1.00
CA ILE A 84 7.26 4.68 -2.10
C ILE A 84 7.58 3.99 -3.43
N VAL A 85 8.50 3.02 -3.42
CA VAL A 85 8.86 2.27 -4.63
C VAL A 85 7.67 1.46 -5.13
N PHE A 86 6.97 0.77 -4.23
CA PHE A 86 5.77 0.01 -4.56
C PHE A 86 4.68 0.89 -5.16
N ASP A 87 4.35 1.99 -4.49
CA ASP A 87 3.33 2.96 -4.90
C ASP A 87 3.67 3.55 -6.27
N THR A 88 4.93 3.92 -6.50
CA THR A 88 5.37 4.47 -7.78
C THR A 88 5.18 3.46 -8.90
N ILE A 89 5.59 2.20 -8.69
CA ILE A 89 5.41 1.13 -9.67
C ILE A 89 3.93 0.94 -9.99
N PHE A 90 3.08 0.77 -8.96
CA PHE A 90 1.67 0.49 -9.18
C PHE A 90 0.90 1.69 -9.71
N LEU A 91 1.25 2.93 -9.35
CA LEU A 91 0.66 4.12 -9.98
C LEU A 91 1.04 4.21 -11.46
N VAL A 92 2.30 4.00 -11.82
CA VAL A 92 2.75 4.05 -13.21
C VAL A 92 2.08 2.94 -14.02
N VAL A 93 2.04 1.71 -13.50
CA VAL A 93 1.34 0.60 -14.15
C VAL A 93 -0.15 0.90 -14.25
N SER A 94 -0.78 1.45 -13.20
CA SER A 94 -2.20 1.83 -13.23
C SER A 94 -2.48 2.81 -14.34
N PHE A 95 -1.66 3.84 -14.43
CA PHE A 95 -1.79 4.90 -15.42
C PHE A 95 -1.59 4.37 -16.84
N LEU A 96 -0.54 3.57 -17.08
CA LEU A 96 -0.24 3.03 -18.40
C LEU A 96 -1.24 1.96 -18.84
N SER A 97 -1.73 1.12 -17.92
CA SER A 97 -2.71 0.08 -18.23
C SER A 97 -4.14 0.61 -18.34
N PHE A 98 -4.42 1.83 -17.85
CA PHE A 98 -5.77 2.40 -17.88
C PHE A 98 -6.33 2.46 -19.29
N ASP A 99 -5.56 2.99 -20.25
CA ASP A 99 -6.01 3.12 -21.66
C ASP A 99 -6.33 1.75 -22.26
N PHE A 100 -5.48 0.74 -22.04
CA PHE A 100 -5.71 -0.63 -22.54
C PHE A 100 -6.96 -1.28 -21.96
N VAL A 101 -7.24 -1.06 -20.68
CA VAL A 101 -8.41 -1.67 -20.02
C VAL A 101 -9.70 -0.95 -20.39
N VAL A 102 -9.64 0.34 -20.75
CA VAL A 102 -10.80 1.13 -21.15
C VAL A 102 -11.11 1.00 -22.64
N GLU A 103 -10.12 0.72 -23.49
CA GLU A 103 -10.33 0.47 -24.93
C GLU A 103 -11.00 -0.89 -25.25
N GLU A 104 -11.03 -1.83 -24.30
CA GLU A 104 -11.83 -3.08 -24.37
C GLU A 104 -13.20 -2.94 -23.69
#